data_AF-A0A060WIC5-F1
#
_entry.id   AF-A0A060WIC5-F1
#
_cell.length_a   1.000
_cell.length_b   1.000
_cell.length_c   1.000
_cell.angle_alpha   90.00
_cell.angle_beta   90.00
_cell.angle_gamma   90.00
#
_symmetry.space_group_name_H-M   'P 1'
#
loop_
_entity.id
_entity.type
_entity.pdbx_description
1 polymer ?
#
loop_
_entity_poly.entity_id
_entity_poly.type
_entity_poly.pdbx_seq_one_letter_code
_entity_poly.pdbx_strand_id
1 'polypeptide(L)'
;MLQVKYIVESNPKKFNLDTVELSKRKGFITSTRQTVKEMKDHMSSPTALAMSDKKNRQALLGDGGSQGPIWQPGLDKYTRLDQELQTANSQFIEEQQTQQQLMAEQQDDQLELVSGSIGVLKNMSERIGMELDEQTVMLDDFSHEMESTHSRLDNVMKKLAKVSNMTTDRRQWCAIGILLAILFVVVILFFILVCTVGQNSI
;
A
#
# COMPACT_ATOMS: atom_id res chain seq x y z
N MET A 1 14.82 -18.77 7.73
CA MET A 1 13.71 -18.09 8.46
C MET A 1 13.93 -18.07 9.97
N LEU A 2 14.23 -19.19 10.64
CA LEU A 2 14.36 -19.24 12.12
C LEU A 2 15.49 -18.36 12.70
N GLN A 3 16.64 -18.24 12.04
CA GLN A 3 17.79 -17.45 12.53
C GLN A 3 17.47 -15.96 12.77
N VAL A 4 16.64 -15.35 11.92
CA VAL A 4 16.26 -13.92 12.05
C VAL A 4 15.39 -13.68 13.29
N LYS A 5 14.56 -14.65 13.66
CA LYS A 5 13.67 -14.56 14.83
C LYS A 5 14.48 -14.49 16.13
N TYR A 6 15.51 -15.33 16.25
CA TYR A 6 16.39 -15.39 17.42
C TYR A 6 17.21 -14.11 17.60
N ILE A 7 17.69 -13.49 16.52
CA ILE A 7 18.47 -12.24 16.55
C ILE A 7 17.62 -11.05 17.05
N VAL A 8 16.33 -11.00 16.70
CA VAL A 8 15.40 -9.96 17.16
C VAL A 8 14.97 -10.17 18.61
N GLU A 9 14.71 -11.41 19.04
CA GLU A 9 14.31 -11.71 20.43
C GLU A 9 15.47 -11.58 21.43
N SER A 10 16.72 -11.75 21.00
CA SER A 10 17.90 -11.78 21.88
C SER A 10 18.51 -10.41 22.26
N ASN A 11 18.07 -9.28 21.67
CA ASN A 11 18.64 -7.97 22.03
C ASN A 11 17.66 -6.76 21.90
N PRO A 12 16.57 -6.72 22.69
CA PRO A 12 15.55 -5.68 22.61
C PRO A 12 16.07 -4.26 22.93
N LYS A 13 17.14 -4.14 23.72
CA LYS A 13 17.69 -2.85 24.16
C LYS A 13 18.43 -2.06 23.07
N LYS A 14 18.74 -2.68 21.92
CA LYS A 14 19.51 -2.01 20.84
C LYS A 14 18.66 -1.26 19.82
N PHE A 15 17.33 -1.34 19.90
CA PHE A 15 16.42 -0.81 18.87
C PHE A 15 15.23 0.03 19.40
N ASN A 16 15.07 0.21 20.72
CA ASN A 16 13.91 0.91 21.32
C ASN A 16 12.53 0.40 20.83
N LEU A 17 12.45 -0.87 20.38
CA LEU A 17 11.22 -1.48 19.91
C LEU A 17 10.34 -1.83 21.12
N ASP A 18 9.30 -1.04 21.32
CA ASP A 18 8.33 -1.26 22.38
C ASP A 18 7.59 -2.58 22.18
N THR A 19 7.35 -3.29 23.28
CA THR A 19 6.59 -4.55 23.35
C THR A 19 5.21 -4.43 22.71
N VAL A 20 4.60 -3.24 22.78
CA VAL A 20 3.32 -2.90 22.15
C VAL A 20 3.41 -2.96 20.63
N GLU A 21 4.49 -2.45 20.04
CA GLU A 21 4.71 -2.46 18.58
C GLU A 21 4.93 -3.88 18.05
N LEU A 22 5.66 -4.71 18.80
CA LEU A 22 5.83 -6.13 18.51
C LEU A 22 4.50 -6.90 18.52
N SER A 23 3.58 -6.54 19.43
CA SER A 23 2.23 -7.10 19.48
C SER A 23 1.39 -6.66 18.28
N LYS A 24 1.35 -5.35 17.96
CA LYS A 24 0.70 -4.80 16.76
C LYS A 24 1.19 -5.47 15.48
N ARG A 25 2.52 -5.63 15.33
CA ARG A 25 3.14 -6.25 14.15
C ARG A 25 2.86 -7.74 14.03
N LYS A 26 2.75 -8.48 15.16
CA LYS A 26 2.27 -9.88 15.15
C LYS A 26 0.80 -9.96 14.74
N GLY A 27 -0.06 -9.07 15.23
CA GLY A 27 -1.47 -8.97 14.83
C GLY A 27 -1.62 -8.77 13.32
N PHE A 28 -0.95 -7.75 12.79
CA PHE A 28 -0.96 -7.43 11.35
C PHE A 28 -0.53 -8.63 10.49
N ILE A 29 0.61 -9.27 10.82
CA ILE A 29 1.12 -10.44 10.07
C ILE A 29 0.12 -11.60 10.07
N THR A 30 -0.62 -11.81 11.17
CA THR A 30 -1.68 -12.83 11.24
C THR A 30 -2.86 -12.45 10.34
N SER A 31 -3.35 -11.21 10.38
CA SER A 31 -4.45 -10.75 9.54
C SER A 31 -4.11 -10.82 8.05
N THR A 32 -2.93 -10.33 7.62
CA THR A 32 -2.51 -10.43 6.21
C THR A 32 -2.41 -11.88 5.74
N ARG A 33 -1.91 -12.80 6.60
CA ARG A 33 -1.87 -14.23 6.29
C ARG A 33 -3.26 -14.85 6.15
N GLN A 34 -4.24 -14.40 6.92
CA GLN A 34 -5.62 -14.84 6.81
C GLN A 34 -6.26 -14.37 5.50
N THR A 35 -6.16 -13.08 5.16
CA THR A 35 -6.70 -12.54 3.90
C THR A 35 -6.07 -13.21 2.67
N VAL A 36 -4.76 -13.43 2.65
CA VAL A 36 -4.09 -14.15 1.55
C VAL A 36 -4.55 -15.61 1.46
N LYS A 37 -4.87 -16.26 2.59
CA LYS A 37 -5.44 -17.60 2.60
C LYS A 37 -6.86 -17.60 2.01
N GLU A 38 -7.72 -16.69 2.43
CA GLU A 38 -9.09 -16.55 1.92
C GLU A 38 -9.13 -16.26 0.43
N MET A 39 -8.28 -15.35 -0.06
CA MET A 39 -8.13 -15.07 -1.49
C MET A 39 -7.67 -16.31 -2.27
N LYS A 40 -6.68 -17.04 -1.75
CA LYS A 40 -6.20 -18.28 -2.37
C LYS A 40 -7.30 -19.34 -2.40
N ASP A 41 -8.04 -19.51 -1.31
CA ASP A 41 -9.10 -20.51 -1.19
C ASP A 41 -10.28 -20.16 -2.13
N HIS A 42 -10.61 -18.87 -2.33
CA HIS A 42 -11.58 -18.39 -3.33
C HIS A 42 -11.11 -18.63 -4.78
N MET A 43 -9.84 -18.35 -5.09
CA MET A 43 -9.27 -18.57 -6.43
C MET A 43 -9.05 -20.06 -6.76
N SER A 44 -8.79 -20.90 -5.77
CA SER A 44 -8.59 -22.35 -5.95
C SER A 44 -9.88 -23.17 -5.94
N SER A 45 -11.05 -22.52 -5.90
CA SER A 45 -12.35 -23.19 -5.98
C SER A 45 -12.44 -24.03 -7.28
N PRO A 46 -12.63 -25.36 -7.21
CA PRO A 46 -12.58 -26.24 -8.39
C PRO A 46 -13.55 -25.86 -9.51
N THR A 47 -14.67 -25.21 -9.14
CA THR A 47 -15.71 -24.74 -10.05
C THR A 47 -15.19 -23.69 -11.04
N ALA A 48 -14.32 -22.77 -10.60
CA ALA A 48 -13.79 -21.71 -11.45
C ALA A 48 -12.90 -22.27 -12.57
N LEU A 49 -12.03 -23.22 -12.23
CA LEU A 49 -11.11 -23.87 -13.18
C LEU A 49 -11.87 -24.74 -14.20
N ALA A 50 -12.89 -25.48 -13.74
CA ALA A 50 -13.74 -26.29 -14.62
C ALA A 50 -14.54 -25.47 -15.65
N MET A 51 -14.90 -24.22 -15.30
CA MET A 51 -15.62 -23.31 -16.19
C MET A 51 -14.70 -22.76 -17.30
N SER A 52 -13.44 -22.43 -16.96
CA SER A 52 -12.45 -21.99 -17.96
C SER A 52 -12.07 -23.08 -18.96
N ASP A 53 -11.93 -24.34 -18.54
CA ASP A 53 -11.53 -25.44 -19.43
C ASP A 53 -12.63 -25.75 -20.46
N LYS A 54 -13.91 -25.75 -20.04
CA LYS A 54 -15.06 -25.93 -20.94
C LYS A 54 -15.15 -24.82 -22.01
N LYS A 55 -14.99 -23.55 -21.61
CA LYS A 55 -15.07 -22.40 -22.52
C LYS A 55 -13.95 -22.41 -23.57
N ASN A 56 -12.75 -22.85 -23.18
CA ASN A 56 -11.61 -22.99 -24.11
C ASN A 56 -11.88 -24.09 -25.16
N ARG A 57 -12.38 -25.26 -24.73
CA ARG A 57 -12.66 -26.39 -25.64
C ARG A 57 -13.77 -26.10 -26.66
N GLN A 58 -14.82 -25.36 -26.30
CA GLN A 58 -15.90 -25.02 -27.23
C GLN A 58 -15.45 -24.08 -28.36
N ALA A 59 -14.50 -23.18 -28.11
CA ALA A 59 -13.96 -22.29 -29.14
C ALA A 59 -13.07 -23.01 -30.18
N LEU A 60 -12.66 -24.26 -29.90
CA LEU A 60 -11.67 -25.01 -30.68
C LEU A 60 -12.30 -26.08 -31.61
N LEU A 61 -13.61 -26.28 -31.53
CA LEU A 61 -14.37 -27.29 -32.29
C LEU A 61 -15.38 -26.65 -33.25
N GLY A 62 -14.94 -25.63 -33.97
CA GLY A 62 -15.74 -24.94 -34.99
C GLY A 62 -16.18 -25.89 -36.12
N ASP A 63 -17.48 -25.85 -36.38
CA ASP A 63 -18.29 -26.51 -37.41
C ASP A 63 -17.56 -27.08 -38.65
N GLY A 64 -17.91 -28.32 -39.01
CA GLY A 64 -17.37 -28.99 -40.19
C GLY A 64 -18.18 -30.22 -40.60
N GLY A 65 -18.84 -30.15 -41.77
CA GLY A 65 -19.61 -31.27 -42.30
C GLY A 65 -20.36 -30.98 -43.61
N SER A 66 -19.65 -30.86 -44.73
CA SER A 66 -20.26 -30.78 -46.06
C SER A 66 -20.33 -32.16 -46.74
N GLN A 67 -21.49 -32.53 -47.30
CA GLN A 67 -21.61 -33.66 -48.23
C GLN A 67 -22.88 -33.59 -49.09
N GLY A 68 -22.74 -33.84 -50.40
CA GLY A 68 -23.85 -34.01 -51.35
C GLY A 68 -23.44 -34.96 -52.48
N PRO A 69 -24.39 -35.42 -53.34
CA PRO A 69 -24.03 -35.83 -54.71
C PRO A 69 -25.09 -35.57 -55.82
N ILE A 70 -24.66 -35.00 -56.96
CA ILE A 70 -24.63 -35.62 -58.33
C ILE A 70 -25.78 -36.59 -58.73
N TRP A 71 -26.49 -36.55 -59.87
CA TRP A 71 -26.69 -35.62 -61.03
C TRP A 71 -27.86 -36.21 -61.91
N GLN A 72 -28.69 -35.41 -62.63
CA GLN A 72 -29.23 -35.68 -64.02
C GLN A 72 -30.39 -34.75 -64.47
N PRO A 73 -30.59 -34.51 -65.79
CA PRO A 73 -31.36 -33.37 -66.31
C PRO A 73 -32.88 -33.60 -66.49
N GLY A 74 -33.62 -32.50 -66.57
CA GLY A 74 -35.05 -32.41 -66.92
C GLY A 74 -35.49 -30.96 -66.74
N LEU A 75 -36.24 -30.39 -67.70
CA LEU A 75 -36.54 -28.95 -67.71
C LEU A 75 -37.39 -28.52 -66.49
N ASP A 76 -38.22 -29.43 -66.00
CA ASP A 76 -39.07 -29.27 -64.80
C ASP A 76 -38.27 -29.24 -63.49
N LYS A 77 -37.01 -29.70 -63.52
CA LYS A 77 -36.13 -29.71 -62.34
C LYS A 77 -35.69 -28.32 -61.95
N TYR A 78 -35.63 -27.35 -62.87
CA TYR A 78 -35.24 -25.98 -62.53
C TYR A 78 -36.28 -25.32 -61.62
N THR A 79 -37.57 -25.43 -61.95
CA THR A 79 -38.66 -24.90 -61.11
C THR A 79 -38.74 -25.61 -59.76
N ARG A 80 -38.53 -26.94 -59.71
CA ARG A 80 -38.55 -27.67 -58.44
C ARG A 80 -37.31 -27.41 -57.58
N LEU A 81 -36.13 -27.27 -58.18
CA LEU A 81 -34.93 -26.85 -57.45
C LEU A 81 -35.04 -25.41 -56.98
N ASP A 82 -35.64 -24.50 -57.76
CA ASP A 82 -35.85 -23.11 -57.34
C ASP A 82 -36.81 -23.05 -56.14
N GLN A 83 -37.89 -23.84 -56.16
CA GLN A 83 -38.81 -23.95 -55.02
C GLN A 83 -38.18 -24.66 -53.81
N GLU A 84 -37.39 -25.72 -53.99
CA GLU A 84 -36.63 -26.36 -52.90
C GLU A 84 -35.53 -25.43 -52.35
N LEU A 85 -34.82 -24.68 -53.20
CA LEU A 85 -33.85 -23.64 -52.80
C LEU A 85 -34.54 -22.54 -52.03
N GLN A 86 -35.67 -22.03 -52.51
CA GLN A 86 -36.38 -20.94 -51.86
C GLN A 86 -36.97 -21.39 -50.52
N THR A 87 -37.44 -22.64 -50.41
CA THR A 87 -37.89 -23.25 -49.14
C THR A 87 -36.71 -23.46 -48.18
N ALA A 88 -35.59 -23.99 -48.65
CA ALA A 88 -34.38 -24.18 -47.84
C ALA A 88 -33.75 -22.85 -47.43
N ASN A 89 -33.81 -21.82 -48.29
CA ASN A 89 -33.31 -20.48 -47.99
C ASN A 89 -34.23 -19.76 -46.99
N SER A 90 -35.54 -19.90 -47.10
CA SER A 90 -36.47 -19.40 -46.07
C SER A 90 -36.29 -20.12 -44.74
N GLN A 91 -36.13 -21.44 -44.73
CA GLN A 91 -35.83 -22.20 -43.50
C GLN A 91 -34.48 -21.80 -42.89
N PHE A 92 -33.45 -21.62 -43.71
CA PHE A 92 -32.13 -21.16 -43.25
C PHE A 92 -32.16 -19.71 -42.73
N ILE A 93 -32.94 -18.82 -43.34
CA ILE A 93 -33.17 -17.45 -42.84
C ILE A 93 -33.97 -17.47 -41.53
N GLU A 94 -34.96 -18.34 -41.40
CA GLU A 94 -35.76 -18.50 -40.18
C GLU A 94 -34.94 -19.10 -39.02
N GLU A 95 -34.09 -20.10 -39.31
CA GLU A 95 -33.09 -20.60 -38.36
C GLU A 95 -32.05 -19.53 -38.01
N GLN A 96 -31.54 -18.76 -38.99
CA GLN A 96 -30.62 -17.64 -38.71
C GLN A 96 -31.26 -16.52 -37.88
N GLN A 97 -32.52 -16.15 -38.13
CA GLN A 97 -33.22 -15.14 -37.32
C GLN A 97 -33.41 -15.64 -35.89
N THR A 98 -33.80 -16.90 -35.72
CA THR A 98 -33.97 -17.52 -34.40
C THR A 98 -32.63 -17.62 -33.66
N GLN A 99 -31.55 -17.96 -34.37
CA GLN A 99 -30.19 -17.99 -33.83
C GLN A 99 -29.65 -16.59 -33.50
N GLN A 100 -29.96 -15.57 -34.31
CA GLN A 100 -29.61 -14.17 -34.03
C GLN A 100 -30.36 -13.61 -32.82
N GLN A 101 -31.64 -13.98 -32.62
CA GLN A 101 -32.38 -13.60 -31.41
C GLN A 101 -31.76 -14.25 -30.16
N LEU A 102 -31.45 -15.54 -30.20
CA LEU A 102 -30.76 -16.24 -29.10
C LEU A 102 -29.35 -15.68 -28.83
N MET A 103 -28.62 -15.24 -29.87
CA MET A 103 -27.32 -14.58 -29.71
C MET A 103 -27.42 -13.16 -29.14
N ALA A 104 -28.49 -12.42 -29.46
CA ALA A 104 -28.75 -11.10 -28.88
C ALA A 104 -29.12 -11.22 -27.38
N GLU A 105 -30.00 -12.18 -27.04
CA GLU A 105 -30.40 -12.47 -25.66
C GLU A 105 -29.19 -12.88 -24.79
N GLN A 106 -28.25 -13.66 -25.34
CA GLN A 106 -26.97 -13.99 -24.67
C GLN A 106 -25.98 -12.81 -24.55
N GLN A 107 -26.13 -11.76 -25.34
CA GLN A 107 -25.32 -10.53 -25.20
C GLN A 107 -25.91 -9.57 -24.16
N ASP A 108 -27.23 -9.48 -24.04
CA ASP A 108 -27.89 -8.71 -22.98
C ASP A 108 -27.59 -9.30 -21.59
N ASP A 109 -27.61 -10.63 -21.44
CA ASP A 109 -27.20 -11.33 -20.20
C ASP A 109 -25.75 -10.99 -19.79
N GLN A 110 -24.83 -10.83 -20.76
CA GLN A 110 -23.46 -10.38 -20.50
C GLN A 110 -23.37 -8.89 -20.16
N LEU A 111 -24.21 -8.05 -20.77
CA LEU A 111 -24.29 -6.62 -20.46
C LEU A 111 -24.89 -6.39 -19.06
N GLU A 112 -25.83 -7.21 -18.60
CA GLU A 112 -26.36 -7.12 -17.23
C GLU A 112 -25.29 -7.48 -16.18
N LEU A 113 -24.51 -8.56 -16.39
CA LEU A 113 -23.39 -8.90 -15.50
C LEU A 113 -22.29 -7.84 -15.48
N VAL A 114 -21.98 -7.22 -16.62
CA VAL A 114 -21.02 -6.11 -16.70
C VAL A 114 -21.59 -4.84 -16.05
N SER A 115 -22.89 -4.56 -16.22
CA SER A 115 -23.61 -3.45 -15.58
C SER A 115 -23.62 -3.60 -14.06
N GLY A 116 -23.93 -4.79 -13.53
CA GLY A 116 -23.84 -5.10 -12.10
C GLY A 116 -22.43 -4.93 -11.55
N SER A 117 -21.41 -5.37 -12.31
CA SER A 117 -20.00 -5.18 -11.95
C SER A 117 -19.59 -3.70 -11.92
N ILE A 118 -20.06 -2.89 -12.88
CA ILE A 118 -19.89 -1.43 -12.92
C ILE A 118 -20.62 -0.77 -11.74
N GLY A 119 -21.81 -1.25 -11.36
CA GLY A 119 -22.55 -0.76 -10.19
C GLY A 119 -21.81 -0.99 -8.88
N VAL A 120 -21.23 -2.18 -8.68
CA VAL A 120 -20.38 -2.48 -7.52
C VAL A 120 -19.11 -1.63 -7.53
N LEU A 121 -18.44 -1.50 -8.68
CA LEU A 121 -17.24 -0.68 -8.80
C LEU A 121 -17.53 0.80 -8.51
N LYS A 122 -18.67 1.32 -8.99
CA LYS A 122 -19.15 2.68 -8.69
C LYS A 122 -19.39 2.87 -7.19
N ASN A 123 -20.08 1.95 -6.51
CA ASN A 123 -20.31 2.06 -5.07
C ASN A 123 -19.00 1.94 -4.26
N MET A 124 -18.06 1.11 -4.69
CA MET A 124 -16.72 1.06 -4.10
C MET A 124 -15.94 2.36 -4.33
N SER A 125 -15.95 2.93 -5.53
CA SER A 125 -15.32 4.23 -5.81
C SER A 125 -15.95 5.37 -5.01
N GLU A 126 -17.26 5.36 -4.82
CA GLU A 126 -17.98 6.35 -4.00
C GLU A 126 -17.60 6.25 -2.51
N ARG A 127 -17.49 5.03 -1.98
CA ARG A 127 -16.96 4.79 -0.61
C ARG A 127 -15.50 5.20 -0.46
N ILE A 128 -14.65 4.88 -1.45
CA ILE A 128 -13.24 5.31 -1.46
C ILE A 128 -13.14 6.84 -1.52
N GLY A 129 -14.02 7.51 -2.27
CA GLY A 129 -14.10 8.97 -2.32
C GLY A 129 -14.43 9.59 -0.97
N MET A 130 -15.44 9.08 -0.26
CA MET A 130 -15.80 9.56 1.08
C MET A 130 -14.69 9.32 2.11
N GLU A 131 -14.07 8.13 2.10
CA GLU A 131 -12.94 7.79 2.97
C GLU A 131 -11.72 8.69 2.70
N LEU A 132 -11.45 9.05 1.44
CA LEU A 132 -10.37 9.99 1.09
C LEU A 132 -10.65 11.43 1.54
N ASP A 133 -11.93 11.85 1.53
CA ASP A 133 -12.35 13.16 2.05
C ASP A 133 -12.19 13.21 3.58
N GLU A 134 -12.60 12.14 4.28
CA GLU A 134 -12.40 11.98 5.73
C GLU A 134 -10.90 11.89 6.11
N GLN A 135 -10.09 11.19 5.31
CA GLN A 135 -8.63 11.18 5.47
C GLN A 135 -7.97 12.53 5.16
N THR A 136 -8.55 13.35 4.29
CA THR A 136 -8.07 14.71 4.03
C THR A 136 -8.25 15.60 5.25
N VAL A 137 -9.39 15.48 5.95
CA VAL A 137 -9.63 16.16 7.24
C VAL A 137 -8.66 15.65 8.32
N MET A 138 -8.45 14.33 8.43
CA MET A 138 -7.47 13.78 9.37
C MET A 138 -6.01 14.19 9.05
N LEU A 139 -5.69 14.49 7.79
CA LEU A 139 -4.36 14.95 7.38
C LEU A 139 -4.10 16.41 7.79
N ASP A 140 -5.13 17.24 7.86
CA ASP A 140 -5.04 18.62 8.38
C ASP A 140 -4.81 18.60 9.90
N ASP A 141 -5.58 17.80 10.64
CA ASP A 141 -5.36 17.56 12.08
C ASP A 141 -3.94 17.00 12.35
N PHE A 142 -3.48 16.03 11.55
CA PHE A 142 -2.11 15.51 11.66
C PHE A 142 -1.05 16.57 11.34
N SER A 143 -1.30 17.46 10.37
CA SER A 143 -0.41 18.59 10.06
C SER A 143 -0.36 19.57 11.23
N HIS A 144 -1.49 19.84 11.88
CA HIS A 144 -1.55 20.68 13.07
C HIS A 144 -0.84 20.04 14.29
N GLU A 145 -0.98 18.72 14.51
CA GLU A 145 -0.19 17.99 15.51
C GLU A 145 1.31 18.02 15.20
N MET A 146 1.70 17.90 13.92
CA MET A 146 3.08 18.00 13.46
C MET A 146 3.66 19.40 13.68
N GLU A 147 2.93 20.47 13.36
CA GLU A 147 3.31 21.87 13.63
C GLU A 147 3.49 22.12 15.14
N SER A 148 2.60 21.57 15.97
CA SER A 148 2.72 21.62 17.43
C SER A 148 3.98 20.87 17.93
N THR A 149 4.34 19.77 17.26
CA THR A 149 5.52 18.96 17.56
C THR A 149 6.80 19.69 17.14
N HIS A 150 6.81 20.35 15.97
CA HIS A 150 7.91 21.21 15.53
C HIS A 150 8.12 22.36 16.51
N SER A 151 7.05 23.06 16.89
CA SER A 151 7.09 24.13 17.91
C SER A 151 7.60 23.64 19.27
N ARG A 152 7.26 22.42 19.69
CA ARG A 152 7.82 21.79 20.91
C ARG A 152 9.31 21.48 20.75
N LEU A 153 9.71 20.92 19.61
CA LEU A 153 11.09 20.56 19.29
C LEU A 153 11.99 21.81 19.22
N ASP A 154 11.56 22.89 18.58
CA ASP A 154 12.24 24.19 18.56
C ASP A 154 12.42 24.76 19.97
N ASN A 155 11.40 24.68 20.81
CA ASN A 155 11.50 25.12 22.20
C ASN A 155 12.48 24.24 23.01
N VAL A 156 12.57 22.94 22.73
CA VAL A 156 13.59 22.05 23.31
C VAL A 156 14.98 22.40 22.78
N MET A 157 15.17 22.61 21.48
CA MET A 157 16.44 23.03 20.89
C MET A 157 16.92 24.37 21.46
N LYS A 158 16.03 25.38 21.57
CA LYS A 158 16.33 26.66 22.23
C LYS A 158 16.71 26.47 23.70
N LYS A 159 16.05 25.56 24.44
CA LYS A 159 16.43 25.20 25.81
C LYS A 159 17.79 24.49 25.88
N LEU A 160 18.10 23.58 24.96
CA LEU A 160 19.38 22.87 24.89
C LEU A 160 20.53 23.84 24.57
N ALA A 161 20.38 24.71 23.57
CA ALA A 161 21.33 25.76 23.25
C ALA A 161 21.56 26.72 24.43
N LYS A 162 20.47 27.12 25.12
CA LYS A 162 20.55 27.98 26.30
C LYS A 162 21.20 27.29 27.50
N VAL A 163 20.93 26.00 27.73
CA VAL A 163 21.56 25.20 28.80
C VAL A 163 23.05 25.00 28.52
N SER A 164 23.42 24.72 27.26
CA SER A 164 24.83 24.61 26.82
C SER A 164 25.64 25.85 27.19
N ASN A 165 25.18 27.05 26.80
CA ASN A 165 25.87 28.29 27.15
C ASN A 165 25.80 28.59 28.66
N MET A 166 24.59 28.59 29.26
CA MET A 166 24.42 29.01 30.66
C MET A 166 25.18 28.15 31.68
N THR A 167 25.35 26.85 31.43
CA THR A 167 26.11 25.95 32.33
C THR A 167 27.62 26.14 32.20
N THR A 168 28.09 26.52 31.02
CA THR A 168 29.50 26.77 30.74
C THR A 168 29.92 28.14 31.29
N ASP A 169 29.19 29.19 30.92
CA ASP A 169 29.51 30.57 31.30
C ASP A 169 29.61 30.75 32.81
N ARG A 170 28.53 30.49 33.57
CA ARG A 170 28.52 30.80 35.02
C ARG A 170 29.57 30.03 35.82
N ARG A 171 29.91 28.80 35.40
CA ARG A 171 30.95 27.99 36.07
C ARG A 171 32.35 28.45 35.68
N GLN A 172 32.59 28.82 34.42
CA GLN A 172 33.87 29.37 33.98
C GLN A 172 34.16 30.74 34.59
N TRP A 173 33.19 31.66 34.61
CA TRP A 173 33.35 32.97 35.26
C TRP A 173 33.55 32.86 36.78
N CYS A 174 32.94 31.88 37.44
CA CYS A 174 33.23 31.60 38.85
C CYS A 174 34.65 31.04 39.06
N ALA A 175 35.07 30.08 38.22
CA ALA A 175 36.42 29.50 38.27
C ALA A 175 37.52 30.53 37.99
N ILE A 176 37.32 31.42 37.00
CA ILE A 176 38.28 32.49 36.69
C ILE A 176 38.42 33.45 37.88
N GLY A 177 37.32 33.82 38.55
CA GLY A 177 37.34 34.70 39.71
C GLY A 177 38.05 34.09 40.92
N ILE A 178 37.81 32.81 41.21
CA ILE A 178 38.50 32.08 42.29
C ILE A 178 40.01 31.99 42.02
N LEU A 179 40.40 31.66 40.78
CA LEU A 179 41.80 31.57 40.39
C LEU A 179 42.52 32.93 40.50
N LEU A 180 41.86 34.02 40.09
CA LEU A 180 42.38 35.38 40.21
C LEU A 180 42.55 35.82 41.68
N ALA A 181 41.59 35.46 42.55
CA ALA A 181 41.67 35.75 43.98
C ALA A 181 42.83 35.00 44.65
N ILE A 182 43.03 33.71 44.35
CA ILE A 182 44.18 32.92 44.85
C ILE A 182 45.49 33.52 44.35
N LEU A 183 45.58 33.88 43.06
CA LEU A 183 46.76 34.53 42.48
C LEU A 183 47.10 35.83 43.21
N PHE A 184 46.11 36.68 43.51
CA PHE A 184 46.29 37.93 44.22
C PHE A 184 46.81 37.73 45.65
N VAL A 185 46.28 36.73 46.38
CA VAL A 185 46.79 36.35 47.71
C VAL A 185 48.25 35.89 47.65
N VAL A 186 48.61 35.06 46.66
CA VAL A 186 50.00 34.60 46.47
C VAL A 186 50.95 35.77 46.15
N VAL A 187 50.52 36.73 45.33
CA VAL A 187 51.32 37.93 45.02
C VAL A 187 51.53 38.81 46.26
N ILE A 188 50.51 39.00 47.10
CA ILE A 188 50.65 39.73 48.37
C ILE A 188 51.61 39.02 49.31
N LEU A 189 51.46 37.70 49.50
CA LEU A 189 52.36 36.91 50.35
C LEU A 189 53.80 36.94 49.86
N PHE A 190 54.01 36.87 48.54
CA PHE A 190 55.33 37.00 47.93
C PHE A 190 55.92 38.40 48.16
N PHE A 191 55.14 39.47 47.97
CA PHE A 191 55.59 40.83 48.22
C PHE A 191 55.99 41.04 49.70
N ILE A 192 55.17 40.56 50.65
CA ILE A 192 55.46 40.60 52.09
C ILE A 192 56.73 39.82 52.40
N LEU A 193 56.90 38.61 51.85
CA LEU A 193 58.10 37.78 52.05
C LEU A 193 59.35 38.50 51.52
N VAL A 194 59.30 39.05 50.31
CA VAL A 194 60.41 39.80 49.71
C VAL A 194 60.74 41.06 50.51
N CYS A 195 59.73 41.82 50.97
CA CYS A 195 59.95 42.98 51.84
C CYS A 195 60.60 42.57 53.18
N THR A 196 60.15 41.47 53.77
CA THR A 196 60.65 40.94 55.05
C THR A 196 62.10 40.48 54.92
N VAL A 197 62.42 39.71 53.87
CA VAL A 197 63.79 39.26 53.57
C VAL A 197 64.70 40.44 53.21
N GLY A 198 64.18 41.43 52.48
CA GLY A 198 64.90 42.66 52.17
C GLY A 198 65.30 43.46 53.42
N GLN A 199 64.40 43.61 54.39
CA GLN A 199 64.73 44.23 55.68
C GLN A 199 65.67 43.38 56.55
N ASN A 200 65.68 42.06 56.41
CA ASN A 200 66.57 41.16 57.16
C ASN A 200 67.96 41.01 56.53
N SER A 201 68.18 41.61 55.34
CA SER A 201 69.42 41.50 54.57
C SER A 201 70.18 42.84 54.44
N ILE A 202 69.70 43.90 55.10
CA ILE A 202 70.29 45.24 55.16
C ILE A 202 70.73 45.51 56.61
#